data_AF-A0A5C6C3H5-F1
#
_entry.id   AF-A0A5C6C3H5-F1
#
_cell.length_a   1.000
_cell.length_b   1.000
_cell.length_c   1.000
_cell.angle_alpha   90.00
_cell.angle_beta   90.00
_cell.angle_gamma   90.00
#
_symmetry.space_group_name_H-M   'P 1'
#
loop_
_entity.id
_entity.type
_entity.pdbx_description
1 polymer ?
#
loop_
_entity_poly.entity_id
_entity_poly.type
_entity_poly.pdbx_seq_one_letter_code
_entity_poly.pdbx_strand_id
1 'polypeptide(L)'
;MGVSPGFQCKTRCVWVTEAIAHGLVLQTVSCVPQTGCPSPPSPFRTRLSEINPVMSEVTCRPVENRRDQKAFLELERRLYRDDPNWVPPLWGERKKLVGFKHHPFWLDAEGQTFLVRRGDKVVGRVLACVNHAHNRAHKDRVGFFGFFECENDPDAAIVLLDTACDWLRERDMTIARGPIHPSLNYEVGLLVDGFDTPPTFLITYNHPYYESLIHAAGFVKEQDVFSYEASIDILNHLDPKLMFIIEEAQKRFKTSTRPIRSSHFDEDVRIFLEIYNQSLKQTWGYVPMSEAEIVEQSNGLKQLLVPQLTSIAEIDGKPVGAGFGLLDYNPIIRRIGGKLLPFGWLHLLMGRKKLTRLRMVSANVLPEYQKWGLGLVTLYPIVPAAVDFGIQVGEFSWVLESNQLSRGTIQRGGAKATKTHRIYDRPLTSGASNGSSADEALSSTGQGSTS
;
A
#
# COMPACT_ATOMS: atom_id res chain seq x y z
N MET A 1 55.11 -42.06 36.81
CA MET A 1 54.98 -41.99 38.28
C MET A 1 53.65 -41.30 38.61
N GLY A 2 52.79 -42.00 39.35
CA GLY A 2 51.73 -41.44 40.20
C GLY A 2 50.63 -40.58 39.57
N VAL A 3 49.51 -41.22 39.20
CA VAL A 3 48.19 -40.57 39.15
C VAL A 3 47.66 -40.53 40.60
N SER A 4 47.20 -39.36 41.07
CA SER A 4 46.34 -39.25 42.25
C SER A 4 45.08 -38.45 41.89
N PRO A 5 43.88 -38.90 42.31
CA PRO A 5 42.60 -38.32 41.91
C PRO A 5 42.14 -37.24 42.91
N GLY A 6 41.65 -36.11 42.40
CA GLY A 6 41.19 -34.98 43.22
C GLY A 6 39.83 -34.44 42.80
N PHE A 7 38.78 -35.02 43.40
CA PHE A 7 37.44 -34.46 43.66
C PHE A 7 36.86 -33.38 42.72
N GLN A 8 35.94 -33.79 41.85
CA GLN A 8 34.92 -32.89 41.28
C GLN A 8 33.81 -32.65 42.32
N CYS A 9 33.69 -31.41 42.81
CA CYS A 9 32.55 -31.00 43.62
C CYS A 9 31.41 -30.57 42.67
N LYS A 10 30.33 -31.36 42.57
CA LYS A 10 29.14 -31.00 41.78
C LYS A 10 28.14 -30.25 42.67
N THR A 11 28.02 -28.94 42.49
CA THR A 11 26.92 -28.15 43.07
C THR A 11 25.65 -28.42 42.28
N ARG A 12 24.60 -28.95 42.92
CA ARG A 12 23.28 -29.14 42.29
C ARG A 12 22.40 -27.94 42.64
N CYS A 13 22.25 -27.01 41.71
CA CYS A 13 21.33 -25.89 41.85
C CYS A 13 19.94 -26.31 41.36
N VAL A 14 18.90 -26.08 42.16
CA VAL A 14 17.50 -26.29 41.74
C VAL A 14 16.83 -24.93 41.65
N TRP A 15 16.19 -24.67 40.52
CA TRP A 15 15.36 -23.48 40.31
C TRP A 15 14.01 -23.72 40.98
N VAL A 16 13.64 -22.87 41.93
CA VAL A 16 12.30 -22.85 42.52
C VAL A 16 11.60 -21.61 42.02
N THR A 17 10.45 -21.81 41.37
CA THR A 17 9.58 -20.75 40.88
C THR A 17 8.37 -20.68 41.80
N GLU A 18 8.22 -19.60 42.56
CA GLU A 18 7.00 -19.33 43.30
C GLU A 18 6.21 -18.22 42.61
N ALA A 19 4.91 -18.45 42.42
CA ALA A 19 3.98 -17.47 41.87
C ALA A 19 3.36 -16.65 43.00
N ILE A 20 3.47 -15.31 42.94
CA ILE A 20 2.77 -14.39 43.82
C ILE A 20 1.77 -13.58 42.98
N ALA A 21 0.57 -13.34 43.51
CA ALA A 21 -0.45 -12.54 42.86
C ALA A 21 0.06 -11.12 42.52
N HIS A 22 -0.33 -10.61 41.35
CA HIS A 22 0.17 -9.41 40.67
C HIS A 22 1.46 -9.57 39.82
N GLY A 23 1.67 -10.75 39.23
CA GLY A 23 2.41 -10.88 37.96
C GLY A 23 3.94 -10.73 38.02
N LEU A 24 4.54 -10.71 39.21
CA LEU A 24 6.00 -10.75 39.37
C LEU A 24 6.47 -12.18 39.67
N VAL A 25 7.36 -12.70 38.83
CA VAL A 25 8.04 -14.00 39.03
C VAL A 25 9.34 -13.74 39.78
N LEU A 26 9.45 -14.24 41.01
CA LEU A 26 10.70 -14.27 41.77
C LEU A 26 11.44 -15.56 41.47
N GLN A 27 12.65 -15.47 40.89
CA GLN A 27 13.59 -16.58 40.79
C GLN A 27 14.58 -16.49 41.94
N THR A 28 14.51 -17.43 42.87
CA THR A 28 15.52 -17.59 43.93
C THR A 28 16.34 -18.83 43.67
N VAL A 29 17.67 -18.68 43.61
CA VAL A 29 18.60 -19.81 43.55
C VAL A 29 18.88 -20.25 44.99
N SER A 30 18.42 -21.45 45.34
CA SER A 30 18.72 -22.05 46.64
C SER A 30 19.77 -23.16 46.44
N CYS A 31 20.95 -22.97 47.02
CA CYS A 31 22.04 -23.94 46.99
C CYS A 31 22.14 -24.61 48.36
N VAL A 32 21.89 -25.91 48.43
CA VAL A 32 22.15 -26.72 49.63
C VAL A 32 23.61 -27.21 49.57
N PRO A 33 24.49 -26.84 50.51
CA PRO A 33 25.86 -27.35 50.53
C PRO A 33 25.87 -28.80 51.02
N GLN A 34 26.60 -29.68 50.32
CA GLN A 34 27.05 -30.93 50.91
C GLN A 34 28.15 -30.60 51.94
N THR A 35 28.09 -31.27 53.09
CA THR A 35 28.94 -31.04 54.27
C THR A 35 30.43 -31.00 53.92
N GLY A 36 31.11 -29.91 54.28
CA GLY A 36 32.59 -29.81 54.26
C GLY A 36 33.24 -28.68 53.45
N CYS A 37 32.50 -27.65 52.99
CA CYS A 37 33.10 -26.48 52.31
C CYS A 37 32.92 -25.19 53.13
N PRO A 38 33.89 -24.24 53.09
CA PRO A 38 33.81 -22.98 53.83
C PRO A 38 32.71 -22.06 53.27
N SER A 39 32.06 -21.32 54.16
CA SER A 39 30.93 -20.42 53.88
C SER A 39 31.32 -19.24 52.97
N PRO A 40 30.44 -18.82 52.04
CA PRO A 40 30.68 -17.65 51.21
C PRO A 40 30.47 -16.35 52.00
N PRO A 41 31.11 -15.23 51.62
CA PRO A 41 30.88 -13.94 52.27
C PRO A 41 29.46 -13.43 51.98
N SER A 42 28.91 -12.69 52.95
CA SER A 42 27.60 -12.01 52.96
C SER A 42 27.22 -11.38 51.60
N PRO A 43 25.94 -11.46 51.17
CA PRO A 43 25.52 -10.89 49.91
C PRO A 43 25.62 -9.36 49.95
N PHE A 44 26.31 -8.79 48.96
CA PHE A 44 26.25 -7.37 48.65
C PHE A 44 24.77 -6.97 48.43
N ARG A 45 24.22 -6.17 49.35
CA ARG A 45 22.98 -5.41 49.09
C ARG A 45 23.31 -4.29 48.11
N THR A 46 23.29 -4.60 46.82
CA THR A 46 23.11 -3.56 45.81
C THR A 46 21.67 -3.06 45.98
N ARG A 47 21.49 -1.77 46.29
CA ARG A 47 20.19 -1.14 46.16
C ARG A 47 19.72 -1.38 44.72
N LEU A 48 18.66 -2.19 44.56
CA LEU A 48 17.82 -2.14 43.37
C LEU A 48 17.19 -0.75 43.37
N SER A 49 17.94 0.25 42.89
CA SER A 49 17.35 1.45 42.34
C SER A 49 16.47 0.96 41.20
N GLU A 50 15.16 1.07 41.41
CA GLU A 50 14.08 1.00 40.43
C GLU A 50 14.59 0.97 38.98
N ILE A 51 14.77 -0.23 38.43
CA ILE A 51 14.66 -0.40 36.99
C ILE A 51 13.16 -0.42 36.73
N ASN A 52 12.52 0.74 36.85
CA ASN A 52 11.35 1.00 36.04
C ASN A 52 11.86 0.89 34.60
N PRO A 53 11.33 -0.01 33.74
CA PRO A 53 11.47 0.21 32.33
C PRO A 53 10.74 1.52 32.07
N VAL A 54 11.49 2.63 32.02
CA VAL A 54 10.99 3.87 31.47
C VAL A 54 10.59 3.47 30.05
N MET A 55 9.30 3.21 29.85
CA MET A 55 8.73 3.11 28.51
C MET A 55 9.02 4.48 27.91
N SER A 56 10.10 4.56 27.14
CA SER A 56 10.56 5.81 26.55
C SER A 56 9.39 6.40 25.80
N GLU A 57 9.10 7.67 26.10
CA GLU A 57 7.94 8.39 25.59
C GLU A 57 7.89 8.33 24.06
N VAL A 58 6.70 8.03 23.55
CA VAL A 58 6.41 8.02 22.12
C VAL A 58 5.98 9.43 21.73
N THR A 59 6.72 10.07 20.83
CA THR A 59 6.44 11.44 20.38
C THR A 59 6.24 11.47 18.87
N CYS A 60 5.14 12.07 18.42
CA CYS A 60 4.85 12.27 17.00
C CYS A 60 5.08 13.74 16.64
N ARG A 61 5.76 13.99 15.52
CA ARG A 61 6.05 15.35 15.04
C ARG A 61 5.91 15.44 13.52
N PRO A 62 5.50 16.61 12.99
CA PRO A 62 5.52 16.85 11.56
C PRO A 62 6.96 16.78 11.01
N VAL A 63 7.09 16.39 9.75
CA VAL A 63 8.34 16.49 8.98
C VAL A 63 8.51 17.94 8.52
N GLU A 64 9.50 18.63 9.05
CA GLU A 64 9.67 20.08 8.80
C GLU A 64 10.89 20.40 7.93
N ASN A 65 11.90 19.52 7.94
CA ASN A 65 13.20 19.82 7.36
C ASN A 65 13.78 18.62 6.60
N ARG A 66 14.90 18.86 5.89
CA ARG A 66 15.57 17.83 5.07
C ARG A 66 16.05 16.61 5.87
N ARG A 67 16.38 16.78 7.16
CA ARG A 67 16.78 15.65 8.02
C ARG A 67 15.59 14.75 8.30
N ASP A 68 14.43 15.32 8.59
CA ASP A 68 13.20 14.57 8.78
C ASP A 68 12.74 13.90 7.48
N GLN A 69 12.81 14.59 6.33
CA GLN A 69 12.50 13.98 5.04
C GLN A 69 13.39 12.77 4.73
N LYS A 70 14.68 12.85 5.08
CA LYS A 70 15.61 11.73 4.96
C LYS A 70 15.21 10.58 5.89
N ALA A 71 14.93 10.87 7.16
CA ALA A 71 14.50 9.88 8.14
C ALA A 71 13.18 9.18 7.73
N PHE A 72 12.23 9.94 7.19
CA PHE A 72 10.97 9.43 6.63
C PHE A 72 11.25 8.38 5.56
N LEU A 73 12.09 8.67 4.56
CA LEU A 73 12.40 7.74 3.47
C LEU A 73 13.29 6.56 3.92
N GLU A 74 14.20 6.78 4.88
CA GLU A 74 15.10 5.74 5.38
C GLU A 74 14.41 4.71 6.25
N LEU A 75 13.32 5.06 6.93
CA LEU A 75 12.55 4.13 7.76
C LEU A 75 12.12 2.88 6.98
N GLU A 76 11.47 3.04 5.83
CA GLU A 76 11.06 1.92 4.96
C GLU A 76 12.24 1.02 4.63
N ARG A 77 13.37 1.60 4.21
CA ARG A 77 14.60 0.83 3.88
C ARG A 77 15.10 0.03 5.07
N ARG A 78 14.96 0.57 6.28
CA ARG A 78 15.40 -0.07 7.52
C ARG A 78 14.48 -1.22 7.91
N LEU A 79 13.17 -1.03 7.78
CA LEU A 79 12.17 -2.05 8.15
C LEU A 79 12.19 -3.26 7.23
N TYR A 80 12.46 -3.08 5.93
CA TYR A 80 12.45 -4.17 4.95
C TYR A 80 13.84 -4.69 4.56
N ARG A 81 14.91 -4.28 5.27
CA ARG A 81 16.29 -4.57 4.84
C ARG A 81 16.59 -6.06 4.66
N ASP A 82 15.94 -6.91 5.46
CA ASP A 82 16.14 -8.36 5.51
C ASP A 82 14.96 -9.12 4.87
N ASP A 83 14.02 -8.40 4.25
CA ASP A 83 12.84 -8.98 3.60
C ASP A 83 13.18 -9.41 2.16
N PRO A 84 13.07 -10.70 1.81
CA PRO A 84 13.40 -11.19 0.49
C PRO A 84 12.37 -10.83 -0.58
N ASN A 85 11.16 -10.41 -0.20
CA ASN A 85 10.06 -10.09 -1.11
C ASN A 85 9.90 -8.58 -1.32
N TRP A 86 10.44 -7.77 -0.41
CA TRP A 86 10.41 -6.32 -0.58
C TRP A 86 11.27 -5.84 -1.77
N VAL A 87 10.72 -4.84 -2.47
CA VAL A 87 11.37 -4.14 -3.58
C VAL A 87 11.37 -2.65 -3.23
N PRO A 88 12.54 -1.97 -3.26
CA PRO A 88 12.60 -0.54 -2.98
C PRO A 88 11.84 0.25 -4.05
N PRO A 89 11.13 1.33 -3.66
CA PRO A 89 10.52 2.22 -4.64
C PRO A 89 11.58 2.99 -5.42
N LEU A 90 11.18 3.58 -6.54
CA LEU A 90 11.98 4.63 -7.17
C LEU A 90 11.99 5.87 -6.25
N TRP A 91 13.10 6.11 -5.56
CA TRP A 91 13.20 7.16 -4.53
C TRP A 91 12.94 8.57 -5.08
N GLY A 92 13.15 8.79 -6.38
CA GLY A 92 12.80 10.03 -7.06
C GLY A 92 11.29 10.27 -7.08
N GLU A 93 10.53 9.28 -7.54
CA GLU A 93 9.06 9.32 -7.59
C GLU A 93 8.46 9.30 -6.18
N ARG A 94 9.01 8.49 -5.26
CA ARG A 94 8.56 8.49 -3.86
C ARG A 94 8.64 9.89 -3.24
N LYS A 95 9.71 10.65 -3.50
CA LYS A 95 9.85 12.05 -3.02
C LYS A 95 8.79 12.99 -3.60
N LYS A 96 8.41 12.82 -4.86
CA LYS A 96 7.35 13.63 -5.49
C LYS A 96 5.99 13.30 -4.86
N LEU A 97 5.66 12.02 -4.77
CA LEU A 97 4.36 11.54 -4.28
C LEU A 97 4.12 11.79 -2.78
N VAL A 98 5.16 12.01 -1.97
CA VAL A 98 5.03 12.42 -0.55
C VAL A 98 5.13 13.93 -0.34
N GLY A 99 5.29 14.72 -1.40
CA GLY A 99 5.34 16.20 -1.33
C GLY A 99 6.71 16.80 -1.03
N PHE A 100 7.79 16.01 -1.02
CA PHE A 100 9.16 16.53 -0.80
C PHE A 100 9.80 17.09 -2.08
N LYS A 101 9.14 16.89 -3.23
CA LYS A 101 9.47 17.46 -4.53
C LYS A 101 8.17 17.81 -5.26
N HIS A 102 8.28 18.73 -6.22
CA HIS A 102 7.14 19.12 -7.05
C HIS A 102 6.49 17.91 -7.72
N HIS A 103 5.16 17.85 -7.63
CA HIS A 103 4.30 16.93 -8.36
C HIS A 103 2.96 17.63 -8.61
N PRO A 104 2.37 17.57 -9.82
CA PRO A 104 1.12 18.27 -10.14
C PRO A 104 -0.08 17.91 -9.25
N PHE A 105 -0.14 16.68 -8.73
CA PHE A 105 -1.12 16.26 -7.71
C PHE A 105 -1.25 17.27 -6.55
N TRP A 106 -0.14 17.84 -6.07
CA TRP A 106 -0.13 18.77 -4.93
C TRP A 106 -0.60 20.19 -5.27
N LEU A 107 -0.95 20.48 -6.53
CA LEU A 107 -1.55 21.76 -6.90
C LEU A 107 -3.00 21.90 -6.39
N ASP A 108 -3.66 20.78 -6.12
CA ASP A 108 -5.06 20.70 -5.67
C ASP A 108 -5.22 19.66 -4.55
N ALA A 109 -4.16 19.48 -3.76
CA ALA A 109 -4.15 18.62 -2.59
C ALA A 109 -3.25 19.23 -1.50
N GLU A 110 -3.60 18.97 -0.25
CA GLU A 110 -2.79 19.32 0.91
C GLU A 110 -2.25 18.05 1.55
N GLY A 111 -1.02 18.07 2.05
CA GLY A 111 -0.43 16.92 2.72
C GLY A 111 0.50 17.31 3.86
N GLN A 112 0.50 16.48 4.90
CA GLN A 112 1.44 16.59 6.01
C GLN A 112 2.01 15.21 6.30
N THR A 113 3.33 15.11 6.29
CA THR A 113 4.04 13.90 6.73
C THR A 113 4.39 14.01 8.20
N PHE A 114 4.29 12.90 8.91
CA PHE A 114 4.59 12.78 10.33
C PHE A 114 5.61 11.66 10.56
N LEU A 115 6.41 11.83 11.61
CA LEU A 115 7.31 10.81 12.14
C LEU A 115 7.00 10.60 13.61
N VAL A 116 6.86 9.34 14.01
CA VAL A 116 6.80 8.96 15.42
C VAL A 116 8.15 8.43 15.87
N ARG A 117 8.60 8.89 17.04
CA ARG A 117 9.86 8.54 17.66
C ARG A 117 9.64 7.93 19.03
N ARG A 118 10.46 6.94 19.35
CA ARG A 118 10.59 6.36 20.68
C ARG A 118 12.02 6.68 21.15
N GLY A 119 12.15 7.66 22.04
CA GLY A 119 13.43 8.34 22.27
C GLY A 119 13.95 9.02 20.99
N ASP A 120 15.22 8.80 20.64
CA ASP A 120 15.81 9.37 19.42
C ASP A 120 15.53 8.56 18.14
N LYS A 121 14.96 7.36 18.27
CA LYS A 121 14.74 6.43 17.16
C LYS A 121 13.39 6.72 16.50
N VAL A 122 13.40 7.01 15.20
CA VAL A 122 12.19 7.03 14.38
C VAL A 122 11.67 5.61 14.24
N VAL A 123 10.46 5.34 14.74
CA VAL A 123 9.83 4.01 14.74
C VAL A 123 8.61 3.92 13.84
N GLY A 124 8.08 5.05 13.35
CA GLY A 124 6.97 5.05 12.41
C GLY A 124 6.89 6.34 11.58
N ARG A 125 6.16 6.30 10.47
CA ARG A 125 5.90 7.43 9.57
C ARG A 125 4.53 7.31 8.92
N VAL A 126 3.90 8.43 8.60
CA VAL A 126 2.66 8.46 7.79
C VAL A 126 2.56 9.78 7.04
N LEU A 127 1.90 9.76 5.88
CA LEU A 127 1.38 10.94 5.20
C LEU A 127 -0.12 11.03 5.46
N ALA A 128 -0.59 12.17 5.98
CA ALA A 128 -1.98 12.57 5.92
C ALA A 128 -2.18 13.50 4.71
N CYS A 129 -3.28 13.35 3.99
CA CYS A 129 -3.53 14.06 2.73
C CYS A 129 -5.02 14.40 2.56
N VAL A 130 -5.32 15.62 2.12
CA VAL A 130 -6.65 16.02 1.64
C VAL A 130 -6.56 16.17 0.13
N ASN A 131 -7.28 15.32 -0.60
CA ASN A 131 -7.40 15.42 -2.06
C ASN A 131 -8.68 16.20 -2.38
N HIS A 132 -8.55 17.48 -2.73
CA HIS A 132 -9.71 18.35 -2.97
C HIS A 132 -10.49 17.93 -4.22
N ALA A 133 -9.80 17.40 -5.24
CA ALA A 133 -10.46 16.85 -6.41
C ALA A 133 -11.35 15.64 -6.08
N HIS A 134 -10.93 14.78 -5.15
CA HIS A 134 -11.77 13.68 -4.64
C HIS A 134 -13.04 14.20 -4.00
N ASN A 135 -12.90 15.09 -3.01
CA ASN A 135 -14.04 15.61 -2.26
C ASN A 135 -15.04 16.34 -3.16
N ARG A 136 -14.57 17.07 -4.20
CA ARG A 136 -15.46 17.70 -5.19
C ARG A 136 -16.16 16.68 -6.09
N ALA A 137 -15.47 15.63 -6.53
CA ALA A 137 -16.03 14.63 -7.42
C ALA A 137 -17.06 13.72 -6.73
N HIS A 138 -16.75 13.27 -5.50
CA HIS A 138 -17.59 12.35 -4.73
C HIS A 138 -18.56 13.05 -3.78
N LYS A 139 -18.42 14.37 -3.59
CA LYS A 139 -19.24 15.19 -2.69
C LYS A 139 -19.20 14.67 -1.25
N ASP A 140 -18.05 14.17 -0.84
CA ASP A 140 -17.75 13.68 0.50
C ASP A 140 -16.68 14.55 1.17
N ARG A 141 -16.33 14.20 2.41
CA ARG A 141 -15.29 14.87 3.21
C ARG A 141 -14.32 13.82 3.72
N VAL A 142 -13.60 13.20 2.79
CA VAL A 142 -12.67 12.11 3.07
C VAL A 142 -11.25 12.64 3.06
N GLY A 143 -10.57 12.42 4.18
CA GLY A 143 -9.14 12.56 4.33
C GLY A 143 -8.46 11.23 4.05
N PHE A 144 -7.22 11.27 3.56
CA PHE A 144 -6.45 10.09 3.21
C PHE A 144 -5.22 9.93 4.10
N PHE A 145 -4.85 8.70 4.41
CA PHE A 145 -3.53 8.39 4.94
C PHE A 145 -2.80 7.41 4.02
N GLY A 146 -1.47 7.53 3.97
CA GLY A 146 -0.63 6.71 3.09
C GLY A 146 0.83 6.71 3.52
N PHE A 147 1.65 5.93 2.83
CA PHE A 147 3.08 5.76 3.11
C PHE A 147 3.34 5.36 4.57
N PHE A 148 2.36 4.70 5.18
CA PHE A 148 2.41 4.24 6.56
C PHE A 148 3.49 3.18 6.68
N GLU A 149 4.44 3.41 7.58
CA GLU A 149 5.40 2.41 8.01
C GLU A 149 5.54 2.51 9.51
N CYS A 150 5.64 1.38 10.19
CA CYS A 150 5.80 1.35 11.63
C CYS A 150 6.53 0.08 12.04
N GLU A 151 7.38 0.16 13.06
CA GLU A 151 7.81 -1.04 13.79
C GLU A 151 6.58 -1.74 14.38
N ASN A 152 6.71 -3.02 14.74
CA ASN A 152 5.64 -3.78 15.39
C ASN A 152 5.40 -3.26 16.82
N ASP A 153 4.86 -2.05 16.92
CA ASP A 153 4.71 -1.21 18.11
C ASP A 153 3.31 -0.55 18.03
N PRO A 154 2.30 -1.17 18.65
CA PRO A 154 0.93 -0.67 18.63
C PRO A 154 0.78 0.75 19.17
N ASP A 155 1.50 1.11 20.24
CA ASP A 155 1.45 2.46 20.82
C ASP A 155 1.93 3.51 19.82
N ALA A 156 3.04 3.23 19.13
CA ALA A 156 3.56 4.11 18.10
C ALA A 156 2.61 4.25 16.91
N ALA A 157 1.97 3.15 16.48
CA ALA A 157 1.00 3.17 15.38
C ALA A 157 -0.26 3.97 15.74
N ILE A 158 -0.80 3.79 16.96
CA ILE A 158 -1.96 4.54 17.46
C ILE A 158 -1.64 6.02 17.50
N VAL A 159 -0.56 6.44 18.17
CA VAL A 159 -0.17 7.86 18.28
C VAL A 159 0.03 8.49 16.90
N LEU A 160 0.68 7.77 15.99
CA LEU A 160 0.95 8.25 14.63
C LEU A 160 -0.32 8.43 13.80
N LEU A 161 -1.23 7.45 13.82
CA LEU A 161 -2.47 7.49 13.04
C LEU A 161 -3.50 8.44 13.69
N ASP A 162 -3.54 8.56 15.01
CA ASP A 162 -4.35 9.57 15.71
C ASP A 162 -3.89 10.97 15.32
N THR A 163 -2.57 11.24 15.31
CA THR A 163 -2.03 12.54 14.86
C THR A 163 -2.44 12.86 13.42
N ALA A 164 -2.40 11.86 12.53
CA ALA A 164 -2.84 12.04 11.15
C ALA A 164 -4.36 12.31 11.07
N CYS A 165 -5.17 11.58 11.84
CA CYS A 165 -6.62 11.79 11.95
C CYS A 165 -6.96 13.19 12.49
N ASP A 166 -6.22 13.69 13.48
CA ASP A 166 -6.41 15.02 14.05
C ASP A 166 -6.11 16.11 13.02
N TRP A 167 -5.01 15.98 12.28
CA TRP A 167 -4.68 16.90 11.18
C TRP A 167 -5.73 16.92 10.07
N LEU A 168 -6.36 15.77 9.78
CA LEU A 168 -7.47 15.68 8.83
C LEU A 168 -8.75 16.31 9.39
N ARG A 169 -9.03 16.14 10.69
CA ARG A 169 -10.18 16.75 11.35
C ARG A 169 -10.09 18.27 11.36
N GLU A 170 -8.90 18.83 11.56
CA GLU A 170 -8.63 20.28 11.45
C GLU A 170 -8.92 20.85 10.05
N ARG A 171 -9.03 19.99 9.04
CA ARG A 171 -9.39 20.32 7.65
C ARG A 171 -10.82 19.91 7.29
N ASP A 172 -11.67 19.77 8.29
CA ASP A 172 -13.10 19.44 8.15
C ASP A 172 -13.38 18.08 7.50
N MET A 173 -12.40 17.16 7.51
CA MET A 173 -12.63 15.79 7.05
C MET A 173 -13.41 14.99 8.10
N THR A 174 -14.34 14.16 7.63
CA THR A 174 -15.21 13.33 8.47
C THR A 174 -14.81 11.87 8.52
N ILE A 175 -13.95 11.43 7.59
CA ILE A 175 -13.45 10.06 7.49
C ILE A 175 -11.96 10.12 7.16
N ALA A 176 -11.14 9.29 7.81
CA ALA A 176 -9.78 8.99 7.37
C ALA A 176 -9.78 7.64 6.63
N ARG A 177 -9.24 7.61 5.41
CA ARG A 177 -9.23 6.45 4.51
C ARG A 177 -7.82 6.09 4.06
N GLY A 178 -7.46 4.82 4.06
CA GLY A 178 -6.15 4.39 3.58
C GLY A 178 -5.78 2.95 3.92
N PRO A 179 -4.57 2.49 3.59
CA PRO A 179 -3.50 3.28 2.98
C PRO A 179 -3.73 3.61 1.49
N ILE A 180 -3.50 4.88 1.09
CA ILE A 180 -3.55 5.38 -0.30
C ILE A 180 -2.36 6.31 -0.56
N HIS A 181 -1.58 6.10 -1.63
CA HIS A 181 -0.31 6.80 -1.90
C HIS A 181 -0.33 7.74 -3.14
N PRO A 182 -0.72 9.02 -3.07
CA PRO A 182 -1.76 9.68 -2.29
C PRO A 182 -3.14 9.68 -3.00
N SER A 183 -3.29 8.96 -4.11
CA SER A 183 -4.58 8.79 -4.80
C SER A 183 -4.68 7.42 -5.48
N LEU A 184 -5.88 7.04 -5.92
CA LEU A 184 -6.12 5.79 -6.66
C LEU A 184 -5.42 5.73 -8.03
N ASN A 185 -4.92 6.86 -8.55
CA ASN A 185 -4.13 6.90 -9.78
C ASN A 185 -2.68 6.40 -9.59
N TYR A 186 -2.26 6.05 -8.36
CA TYR A 186 -0.89 5.69 -8.02
C TYR A 186 -0.78 4.30 -7.38
N GLU A 187 -0.42 4.21 -6.09
CA GLU A 187 -0.26 2.98 -5.28
C GLU A 187 -1.32 2.98 -4.14
N VAL A 188 -2.08 1.90 -3.90
CA VAL A 188 -3.12 1.85 -2.85
C VAL A 188 -3.21 0.48 -2.20
N GLY A 189 -3.78 0.49 -1.00
CA GLY A 189 -4.13 -0.69 -0.22
C GLY A 189 -2.97 -1.27 0.56
N LEU A 190 -3.29 -1.84 1.71
CA LEU A 190 -2.40 -2.62 2.55
C LEU A 190 -2.45 -4.08 2.09
N LEU A 191 -1.31 -4.71 1.80
CA LEU A 191 -1.26 -6.15 1.57
C LEU A 191 -1.72 -6.89 2.84
N VAL A 192 -2.76 -7.72 2.71
CA VAL A 192 -3.33 -8.56 3.78
C VAL A 192 -3.25 -10.05 3.45
N ASP A 193 -3.02 -10.40 2.18
CA ASP A 193 -2.86 -11.79 1.74
C ASP A 193 -1.91 -11.87 0.53
N GLY A 194 -1.09 -12.93 0.46
CA GLY A 194 -0.09 -13.16 -0.59
C GLY A 194 1.29 -12.58 -0.31
N PHE A 195 1.80 -12.73 0.93
CA PHE A 195 3.14 -12.24 1.36
C PHE A 195 4.33 -13.10 0.90
N ASP A 196 4.05 -14.28 0.33
CA ASP A 196 5.01 -15.31 -0.09
C ASP A 196 5.83 -14.94 -1.33
N THR A 197 5.34 -13.98 -2.12
CA THR A 197 6.00 -13.52 -3.35
C THR A 197 6.18 -11.99 -3.35
N PRO A 198 7.20 -11.47 -4.07
CA PRO A 198 7.36 -10.03 -4.27
C PRO A 198 6.12 -9.36 -4.88
N PRO A 199 5.88 -8.06 -4.64
CA PRO A 199 4.85 -7.33 -5.37
C PRO A 199 5.25 -7.22 -6.85
N THR A 200 4.26 -7.13 -7.73
CA THR A 200 4.49 -6.69 -9.12
C THR A 200 4.66 -5.18 -9.16
N PHE A 201 5.26 -4.67 -10.23
CA PHE A 201 5.50 -3.24 -10.42
C PHE A 201 4.25 -2.37 -10.17
N LEU A 202 4.44 -1.31 -9.38
CA LEU A 202 3.39 -0.37 -8.92
C LEU A 202 2.29 -1.02 -8.06
N ILE A 203 2.60 -2.11 -7.36
CA ILE A 203 1.76 -2.74 -6.33
C ILE A 203 2.45 -2.57 -4.97
N THR A 204 1.67 -2.24 -3.94
CA THR A 204 2.19 -2.03 -2.58
C THR A 204 2.61 -3.35 -1.93
N TYR A 205 3.56 -3.25 -1.01
CA TYR A 205 4.02 -4.34 -0.16
C TYR A 205 4.28 -3.79 1.24
N ASN A 206 3.92 -4.58 2.25
CA ASN A 206 4.15 -4.24 3.64
C ASN A 206 4.40 -5.50 4.47
N HIS A 207 4.84 -5.29 5.72
CA HIS A 207 4.95 -6.37 6.68
C HIS A 207 3.57 -6.94 7.05
N PRO A 208 3.46 -8.27 7.32
CA PRO A 208 2.18 -8.89 7.69
C PRO A 208 1.52 -8.32 8.96
N TYR A 209 2.31 -7.83 9.91
CA TYR A 209 1.78 -7.29 11.17
C TYR A 209 1.09 -5.93 11.03
N TYR A 210 1.16 -5.26 9.87
CA TYR A 210 0.60 -3.92 9.70
C TYR A 210 -0.93 -3.89 9.80
N GLU A 211 -1.62 -4.96 9.41
CA GLU A 211 -3.08 -5.04 9.55
C GLU A 211 -3.50 -4.91 11.02
N SER A 212 -2.78 -5.59 11.92
CA SER A 212 -3.00 -5.50 13.36
C SER A 212 -2.78 -4.08 13.90
N LEU A 213 -1.79 -3.35 13.38
CA LEU A 213 -1.50 -1.97 13.78
C LEU A 213 -2.60 -1.00 13.34
N ILE A 214 -3.10 -1.16 12.10
CA ILE A 214 -4.19 -0.35 11.56
C ILE A 214 -5.48 -0.61 12.34
N HIS A 215 -5.79 -1.88 12.65
CA HIS A 215 -6.92 -2.23 13.50
C HIS A 215 -6.80 -1.67 14.93
N ALA A 216 -5.61 -1.73 15.54
CA ALA A 216 -5.38 -1.16 16.86
C ALA A 216 -5.65 0.36 16.89
N ALA A 217 -5.41 1.05 15.77
CA ALA A 217 -5.73 2.47 15.60
C ALA A 217 -7.21 2.75 15.23
N GLY A 218 -8.10 1.76 15.34
CA GLY A 218 -9.55 1.93 15.18
C GLY A 218 -10.04 1.99 13.74
N PHE A 219 -9.23 1.57 12.77
CA PHE A 219 -9.63 1.47 11.37
C PHE A 219 -10.33 0.13 11.08
N VAL A 220 -11.35 0.19 10.23
CA VAL A 220 -12.15 -0.96 9.80
C VAL A 220 -12.10 -1.12 8.29
N LYS A 221 -12.27 -2.34 7.79
CA LYS A 221 -12.27 -2.61 6.34
C LYS A 221 -13.31 -1.73 5.64
N GLU A 222 -12.91 -1.08 4.56
CA GLU A 222 -13.79 -0.38 3.63
C GLU A 222 -13.89 -1.15 2.30
N GLN A 223 -12.76 -1.45 1.66
CA GLN A 223 -12.76 -2.14 0.37
C GLN A 223 -11.50 -2.98 0.15
N ASP A 224 -11.69 -4.19 -0.39
CA ASP A 224 -10.58 -5.00 -0.89
C ASP A 224 -10.29 -4.70 -2.37
N VAL A 225 -9.04 -4.96 -2.74
CA VAL A 225 -8.46 -4.74 -4.05
C VAL A 225 -7.63 -5.97 -4.39
N PHE A 226 -7.93 -6.61 -5.51
CA PHE A 226 -7.35 -7.90 -5.87
C PHE A 226 -6.30 -7.77 -6.95
N SER A 227 -5.26 -8.61 -6.85
CA SER A 227 -4.34 -8.92 -7.95
C SER A 227 -4.60 -10.35 -8.41
N TYR A 228 -4.81 -10.53 -9.71
CA TYR A 228 -5.01 -11.83 -10.33
C TYR A 228 -3.81 -12.19 -11.20
N GLU A 229 -3.38 -13.45 -11.18
CA GLU A 229 -2.32 -13.93 -12.07
C GLU A 229 -2.80 -15.12 -12.92
N ALA A 230 -2.30 -15.18 -14.15
CA ALA A 230 -2.44 -16.33 -15.05
C ALA A 230 -1.11 -16.58 -15.77
N SER A 231 -0.81 -17.84 -16.10
CA SER A 231 0.26 -18.13 -17.05
C SER A 231 -0.14 -17.64 -18.43
N ILE A 232 0.85 -17.21 -19.22
CA ILE A 232 0.60 -16.75 -20.58
C ILE A 232 -0.02 -17.85 -21.45
N ASP A 233 0.31 -19.12 -21.19
CA ASP A 233 -0.23 -20.26 -21.92
C ASP A 233 -1.74 -20.39 -21.74
N ILE A 234 -2.26 -20.15 -20.52
CA ILE A 234 -3.70 -20.14 -20.25
C ILE A 234 -4.35 -18.98 -21.01
N LEU A 235 -3.73 -17.79 -20.96
CA LEU A 235 -4.25 -16.60 -21.64
C LEU A 235 -4.22 -16.74 -23.17
N ASN A 236 -3.28 -17.51 -23.72
CA ASN A 236 -3.18 -17.78 -25.16
C ASN A 236 -4.26 -18.76 -25.65
N HIS A 237 -4.86 -19.53 -24.74
CA HIS A 237 -5.95 -20.48 -25.02
C HIS A 237 -7.23 -20.02 -24.31
N LEU A 238 -7.70 -18.81 -24.68
CA LEU A 238 -8.88 -18.19 -24.06
C LEU A 238 -10.11 -19.10 -24.12
N ASP A 239 -10.94 -18.98 -23.08
CA ASP A 239 -12.26 -19.61 -23.02
C ASP A 239 -13.06 -19.31 -24.31
N PRO A 240 -13.65 -20.32 -24.98
CA PRO A 240 -14.40 -20.14 -26.22
C PRO A 240 -15.51 -19.10 -26.15
N LYS A 241 -16.13 -18.88 -24.98
CA LYS A 241 -17.13 -17.83 -24.79
C LYS A 241 -16.51 -16.43 -24.82
N LEU A 242 -15.31 -16.26 -24.27
CA LEU A 242 -14.59 -14.98 -24.38
C LEU A 242 -14.20 -14.69 -25.82
N MET A 243 -13.73 -15.71 -26.55
CA MET A 243 -13.46 -15.60 -27.99
C MET A 243 -14.71 -15.22 -28.78
N PHE A 244 -15.84 -15.88 -28.54
CA PHE A 244 -17.11 -15.53 -29.16
C PHE A 244 -17.52 -14.07 -28.91
N ILE A 245 -17.35 -13.56 -27.68
CA ILE A 245 -17.64 -12.16 -27.35
C ILE A 245 -16.74 -11.20 -28.13
N ILE A 246 -15.44 -11.52 -28.24
CA ILE A 246 -14.47 -10.71 -29.00
C ILE A 246 -14.89 -10.65 -30.47
N GLU A 247 -15.16 -11.79 -31.10
CA GLU A 247 -15.53 -11.90 -32.51
C GLU A 247 -16.83 -11.15 -32.82
N GLU A 248 -17.87 -11.31 -31.99
CA GLU A 248 -19.14 -10.62 -32.18
C GLU A 248 -19.01 -9.11 -31.97
N ALA A 249 -18.20 -8.67 -31.00
CA ALA A 249 -17.93 -7.26 -30.79
C ALA A 249 -17.17 -6.64 -31.99
N GLN A 250 -16.14 -7.32 -32.50
CA GLN A 250 -15.40 -6.91 -33.68
C GLN A 250 -16.30 -6.83 -34.92
N LYS A 251 -17.15 -7.84 -35.14
CA LYS A 251 -18.08 -7.88 -36.27
C LYS A 251 -19.14 -6.77 -36.20
N ARG A 252 -19.71 -6.54 -35.02
CA ARG A 252 -20.77 -5.53 -34.81
C ARG A 252 -20.26 -4.12 -35.03
N PHE A 253 -19.11 -3.79 -34.45
CA PHE A 253 -18.57 -2.43 -34.46
C PHE A 253 -17.51 -2.21 -35.54
N LYS A 254 -17.16 -3.25 -36.31
CA LYS A 254 -16.08 -3.23 -37.31
C LYS A 254 -14.78 -2.66 -36.73
N THR A 255 -14.44 -3.10 -35.52
CA THR A 255 -13.33 -2.51 -34.78
C THR A 255 -11.99 -2.87 -35.39
N SER A 256 -11.07 -1.91 -35.37
CA SER A 256 -9.65 -2.14 -35.61
C SER A 256 -8.88 -1.98 -34.31
N THR A 257 -7.76 -2.71 -34.17
CA THR A 257 -6.84 -2.54 -33.04
C THR A 257 -5.43 -2.27 -33.55
N ARG A 258 -4.70 -1.43 -32.82
CA ARG A 258 -3.29 -1.11 -33.11
C ARG A 258 -2.52 -0.82 -31.83
N PRO A 259 -1.21 -1.07 -31.78
CA PRO A 259 -0.38 -0.59 -30.68
C PRO A 259 -0.25 0.95 -30.69
N ILE A 260 0.24 1.51 -29.57
CA ILE A 260 0.74 2.88 -29.53
C ILE A 260 1.84 3.05 -30.58
N ARG A 261 1.80 4.14 -31.33
CA ARG A 261 2.78 4.46 -32.38
C ARG A 261 3.99 5.14 -31.77
N SER A 262 5.17 4.55 -31.95
CA SER A 262 6.43 5.19 -31.51
C SER A 262 6.68 6.56 -32.14
N SER A 263 6.18 6.79 -33.37
CA SER A 263 6.30 8.07 -34.07
C SER A 263 5.34 9.15 -33.57
N HIS A 264 4.24 8.76 -32.92
CA HIS A 264 3.19 9.65 -32.41
C HIS A 264 2.92 9.33 -30.94
N PHE A 265 4.00 9.10 -30.20
CA PHE A 265 3.92 8.51 -28.86
C PHE A 265 3.14 9.40 -27.89
N ASP A 266 3.45 10.70 -27.86
CA ASP A 266 2.84 11.63 -26.93
C ASP A 266 1.33 11.81 -27.23
N GLU A 267 0.94 11.76 -28.51
CA GLU A 267 -0.46 11.78 -28.95
C GLU A 267 -1.20 10.52 -28.50
N ASP A 268 -0.67 9.34 -28.79
CA ASP A 268 -1.32 8.07 -28.48
C ASP A 268 -1.39 7.80 -26.96
N VAL A 269 -0.38 8.23 -26.17
CA VAL A 269 -0.45 8.17 -24.70
C VAL A 269 -1.49 9.14 -24.16
N ARG A 270 -1.62 10.34 -24.76
CA ARG A 270 -2.68 11.27 -24.40
C ARG A 270 -4.07 10.68 -24.67
N ILE A 271 -4.29 10.09 -25.84
CA ILE A 271 -5.52 9.37 -26.19
C ILE A 271 -5.84 8.31 -25.13
N PHE A 272 -4.84 7.50 -24.74
CA PHE A 272 -4.99 6.51 -23.68
C PHE A 272 -5.45 7.14 -22.36
N LEU A 273 -4.77 8.20 -21.89
CA LEU A 273 -5.08 8.86 -20.63
C LEU A 273 -6.45 9.55 -20.66
N GLU A 274 -6.88 10.06 -21.81
CA GLU A 274 -8.22 10.62 -22.02
C GLU A 274 -9.31 9.54 -21.94
N ILE A 275 -9.11 8.39 -22.59
CA ILE A 275 -10.01 7.23 -22.47
C ILE A 275 -10.04 6.74 -21.02
N TYR A 276 -8.88 6.65 -20.36
CA TYR A 276 -8.75 6.27 -18.95
C TYR A 276 -9.59 7.18 -18.05
N ASN A 277 -9.40 8.50 -18.14
CA ASN A 277 -10.16 9.51 -17.38
C ASN A 277 -11.67 9.45 -17.63
N GLN A 278 -12.11 9.14 -18.85
CA GLN A 278 -13.54 9.06 -19.18
C GLN A 278 -14.17 7.74 -18.72
N SER A 279 -13.44 6.64 -18.86
CA SER A 279 -13.93 5.28 -18.59
C SER A 279 -14.11 4.98 -17.10
N LEU A 280 -13.31 5.59 -16.22
CA LEU A 280 -13.25 5.27 -14.80
C LEU A 280 -14.07 6.23 -13.90
N LYS A 281 -14.82 7.18 -14.46
CA LYS A 281 -15.60 8.16 -13.67
C LYS A 281 -16.58 7.54 -12.67
N GLN A 282 -17.06 6.32 -12.94
CA GLN A 282 -17.97 5.58 -12.06
C GLN A 282 -17.25 4.59 -11.13
N THR A 283 -15.93 4.50 -11.22
CA THR A 283 -15.11 3.63 -10.37
C THR A 283 -15.01 4.23 -8.98
N TRP A 284 -15.21 3.41 -7.95
CA TRP A 284 -15.14 3.84 -6.55
C TRP A 284 -13.79 4.51 -6.26
N GLY A 285 -13.83 5.65 -5.56
CA GLY A 285 -12.65 6.42 -5.15
C GLY A 285 -11.84 7.04 -6.29
N TYR A 286 -12.24 6.84 -7.55
CA TYR A 286 -11.51 7.35 -8.70
C TYR A 286 -11.72 8.85 -8.87
N VAL A 287 -10.67 9.56 -9.26
CA VAL A 287 -10.70 10.98 -9.60
C VAL A 287 -9.96 11.16 -10.92
N PRO A 288 -10.58 11.81 -11.92
CA PRO A 288 -9.90 12.13 -13.16
C PRO A 288 -8.63 12.95 -12.91
N MET A 289 -7.53 12.55 -13.54
CA MET A 289 -6.27 13.30 -13.46
C MET A 289 -6.43 14.67 -14.10
N SER A 290 -5.80 15.68 -13.52
CA SER A 290 -5.67 17.01 -14.14
C SER A 290 -4.77 16.96 -15.39
N GLU A 291 -4.87 17.95 -16.29
CA GLU A 291 -3.99 18.04 -17.46
C GLU A 291 -2.50 18.03 -17.08
N ALA A 292 -2.14 18.69 -15.98
CA ALA A 292 -0.76 18.71 -15.50
C ALA A 292 -0.30 17.32 -15.01
N GLU A 293 -1.17 16.55 -14.35
CA GLU A 293 -0.89 15.16 -13.98
C GLU A 293 -0.80 14.24 -15.20
N ILE A 294 -1.65 14.42 -16.21
CA ILE A 294 -1.57 13.69 -17.49
C ILE A 294 -0.20 13.88 -18.13
N VAL A 295 0.31 15.12 -18.17
CA VAL A 295 1.62 15.42 -18.74
C VAL A 295 2.74 14.76 -17.93
N GLU A 296 2.71 14.85 -16.60
CA GLU A 296 3.71 14.20 -15.73
C GLU A 296 3.72 12.67 -15.90
N GLN A 297 2.53 12.06 -15.90
CA GLN A 297 2.37 10.61 -16.08
C GLN A 297 2.81 10.15 -17.47
N SER A 298 2.47 10.90 -18.52
CA SER A 298 2.89 10.61 -19.90
C SER A 298 4.42 10.57 -20.03
N ASN A 299 5.12 11.54 -19.43
CA ASN A 299 6.58 11.58 -19.42
C ASN A 299 7.21 10.37 -18.72
N GLY A 300 6.62 9.92 -17.61
CA GLY A 300 7.06 8.72 -16.89
C GLY A 300 6.82 7.45 -17.71
N LEU A 301 5.62 7.29 -18.27
CA LEU A 301 5.23 6.13 -19.07
C LEU A 301 6.07 5.99 -20.34
N LYS A 302 6.51 7.09 -20.94
CA LYS A 302 7.38 7.11 -22.14
C LYS A 302 8.63 6.25 -22.02
N GLN A 303 9.19 6.16 -20.82
CA GLN A 303 10.42 5.39 -20.59
C GLN A 303 10.15 3.91 -20.31
N LEU A 304 8.93 3.58 -19.90
CA LEU A 304 8.56 2.24 -19.40
C LEU A 304 7.74 1.44 -20.41
N LEU A 305 7.07 2.13 -21.33
CA LEU A 305 6.18 1.52 -22.30
C LEU A 305 6.91 0.70 -23.36
N VAL A 306 6.33 -0.45 -23.66
CA VAL A 306 6.67 -1.26 -24.83
C VAL A 306 5.46 -1.20 -25.77
N PRO A 307 5.55 -0.49 -26.91
CA PRO A 307 4.42 -0.28 -27.81
C PRO A 307 3.65 -1.56 -28.17
N GLN A 308 4.35 -2.66 -28.41
CA GLN A 308 3.78 -3.96 -28.77
C GLN A 308 2.88 -4.56 -27.66
N LEU A 309 3.08 -4.15 -26.40
CA LEU A 309 2.30 -4.61 -25.24
C LEU A 309 1.16 -3.65 -24.90
N THR A 310 0.76 -2.82 -25.86
CA THR A 310 -0.34 -1.86 -25.75
C THR A 310 -1.30 -2.06 -26.92
N SER A 311 -2.53 -1.57 -26.76
CA SER A 311 -3.55 -1.67 -27.79
C SER A 311 -4.52 -0.49 -27.69
N ILE A 312 -4.85 0.11 -28.82
CA ILE A 312 -5.92 1.09 -28.99
C ILE A 312 -6.94 0.47 -29.92
N ALA A 313 -8.19 0.37 -29.45
CA ALA A 313 -9.33 -0.07 -30.24
C ALA A 313 -10.02 1.16 -30.86
N GLU A 314 -10.28 1.09 -32.16
CA GLU A 314 -10.88 2.17 -32.94
C GLU A 314 -12.16 1.69 -33.63
N ILE A 315 -13.13 2.60 -33.74
CA ILE A 315 -14.36 2.46 -34.53
C ILE A 315 -14.39 3.65 -35.50
N ASP A 316 -14.48 3.37 -36.80
CA ASP A 316 -14.44 4.40 -37.85
C ASP A 316 -13.25 5.37 -37.71
N GLY A 317 -12.08 4.84 -37.32
CA GLY A 317 -10.84 5.61 -37.10
C GLY A 317 -10.80 6.43 -35.81
N LYS A 318 -11.83 6.35 -34.95
CA LYS A 318 -11.86 7.04 -33.66
C LYS A 318 -11.48 6.09 -32.52
N PRO A 319 -10.52 6.45 -31.66
CA PRO A 319 -10.20 5.68 -30.45
C PRO A 319 -11.39 5.59 -29.50
N VAL A 320 -11.81 4.36 -29.18
CA VAL A 320 -12.94 4.09 -28.27
C VAL A 320 -12.54 3.23 -27.07
N GLY A 321 -11.36 2.62 -27.11
CA GLY A 321 -10.84 1.80 -26.03
C GLY A 321 -9.33 1.67 -26.08
N ALA A 322 -8.74 1.33 -24.94
CA ALA A 322 -7.31 1.11 -24.83
C ALA A 322 -6.97 0.04 -23.79
N GLY A 323 -6.04 -0.84 -24.16
CA GLY A 323 -5.42 -1.86 -23.34
C GLY A 323 -3.96 -1.51 -23.06
N PHE A 324 -3.55 -1.64 -21.80
CA PHE A 324 -2.25 -1.18 -21.34
C PHE A 324 -1.53 -2.25 -20.53
N GLY A 325 -0.52 -2.88 -21.14
CA GLY A 325 0.41 -3.78 -20.49
C GLY A 325 1.70 -3.07 -20.09
N LEU A 326 2.12 -3.24 -18.83
CA LEU A 326 3.34 -2.69 -18.28
C LEU A 326 4.24 -3.81 -17.75
N LEU A 327 5.50 -3.81 -18.16
CA LEU A 327 6.46 -4.82 -17.68
C LEU A 327 6.67 -4.70 -16.16
N ASP A 328 6.89 -5.83 -15.49
CA ASP A 328 7.30 -5.83 -14.10
C ASP A 328 8.77 -5.42 -13.97
N TYR A 329 9.03 -4.14 -13.73
CA TYR A 329 10.39 -3.61 -13.57
C TYR A 329 11.03 -3.91 -12.21
N ASN A 330 10.28 -4.47 -11.26
CA ASN A 330 10.75 -4.70 -9.88
C ASN A 330 12.07 -5.49 -9.77
N PRO A 331 12.32 -6.56 -10.57
CA PRO A 331 13.60 -7.28 -10.52
C PRO A 331 14.82 -6.39 -10.81
N ILE A 332 14.68 -5.42 -11.72
CA ILE A 332 15.75 -4.48 -12.06
C ILE A 332 15.85 -3.37 -11.01
N ILE A 333 14.70 -2.84 -10.57
CA ILE A 333 14.62 -1.81 -9.53
C ILE A 333 15.29 -2.27 -8.23
N ARG A 334 15.07 -3.53 -7.85
CA ARG A 334 15.73 -4.16 -6.71
C ARG A 334 17.25 -4.16 -6.85
N ARG A 335 17.77 -4.53 -8.02
CA ARG A 335 19.22 -4.55 -8.30
C ARG A 335 19.87 -3.17 -8.19
N ILE A 336 19.16 -2.12 -8.63
CA ILE A 336 19.67 -0.73 -8.56
C ILE A 336 19.33 -0.03 -7.23
N GLY A 337 18.68 -0.73 -6.29
CA GLY A 337 18.30 -0.19 -4.98
C GLY A 337 17.34 1.00 -5.04
N GLY A 338 16.50 1.08 -6.08
CA GLY A 338 15.53 2.17 -6.29
C GLY A 338 16.14 3.48 -6.81
N LYS A 339 17.41 3.51 -7.23
CA LYS A 339 18.10 4.71 -7.70
C LYS A 339 18.29 4.71 -9.21
N LEU A 340 17.63 5.63 -9.92
CA LEU A 340 17.80 5.79 -11.37
C LEU A 340 19.12 6.46 -11.76
N LEU A 341 19.63 7.38 -10.95
CA LEU A 341 20.83 8.14 -11.25
C LEU A 341 22.05 7.64 -10.44
N PRO A 342 23.26 7.70 -11.01
CA PRO A 342 23.55 8.20 -12.37
C PRO A 342 23.27 7.18 -13.50
N PHE A 343 23.26 5.87 -13.23
CA PHE A 343 23.22 4.83 -14.27
C PHE A 343 22.11 3.76 -14.12
N GLY A 344 21.23 3.88 -13.12
CA GLY A 344 20.14 2.93 -12.90
C GLY A 344 19.10 2.91 -14.03
N TRP A 345 18.83 4.06 -14.67
CA TRP A 345 17.95 4.16 -15.84
C TRP A 345 18.44 3.30 -17.01
N LEU A 346 19.75 3.20 -17.20
CA LEU A 346 20.35 2.39 -18.25
C LEU A 346 20.11 0.89 -18.00
N HIS A 347 20.12 0.46 -16.74
CA HIS A 347 19.81 -0.91 -16.36
C HIS A 347 18.34 -1.26 -16.64
N LEU A 348 17.40 -0.32 -16.45
CA LEU A 348 15.99 -0.52 -16.81
C LEU A 348 15.84 -0.71 -18.32
N LEU A 349 16.43 0.19 -19.11
CA LEU A 349 16.30 0.16 -20.56
C LEU A 349 16.93 -1.10 -21.19
N MET A 350 18.12 -1.50 -20.74
CA MET A 350 18.81 -2.68 -21.26
C MET A 350 18.25 -4.00 -20.70
N GLY A 351 17.68 -3.97 -19.49
CA GLY A 351 17.17 -5.16 -18.80
C GLY A 351 15.76 -5.57 -19.20
N ARG A 352 14.95 -4.67 -19.78
CA ARG A 352 13.51 -4.88 -20.02
C ARG A 352 13.16 -6.14 -20.83
N LYS A 353 14.01 -6.55 -21.78
CA LYS A 353 13.80 -7.77 -22.60
C LYS A 353 13.92 -9.08 -21.83
N LYS A 354 14.46 -9.04 -20.60
CA LYS A 354 14.60 -10.22 -19.72
C LYS A 354 13.45 -10.37 -18.74
N LEU A 355 12.50 -9.42 -18.75
CA LEU A 355 11.36 -9.44 -17.84
C LEU A 355 10.31 -10.40 -18.40
N THR A 356 9.83 -11.30 -17.54
CA THR A 356 8.90 -12.38 -17.91
C THR A 356 7.50 -12.17 -17.33
N ARG A 357 7.25 -11.04 -16.67
CA ARG A 357 5.96 -10.70 -16.08
C ARG A 357 5.42 -9.40 -16.67
N LEU A 358 4.15 -9.44 -17.06
CA LEU A 358 3.40 -8.31 -17.62
C LEU A 358 2.22 -8.00 -16.72
N ARG A 359 2.12 -6.76 -16.25
CA ARG A 359 0.95 -6.25 -15.54
C ARG A 359 0.00 -5.57 -16.52
N MET A 360 -1.21 -6.08 -16.65
CA MET A 360 -2.32 -5.42 -17.33
C MET A 360 -2.90 -4.37 -16.39
N VAL A 361 -2.46 -3.11 -16.56
CA VAL A 361 -2.85 -1.98 -15.71
C VAL A 361 -4.28 -1.55 -15.99
N SER A 362 -4.69 -1.59 -17.27
CA SER A 362 -6.05 -1.18 -17.65
C SER A 362 -6.49 -1.80 -18.98
N ALA A 363 -7.77 -2.09 -19.07
CA ALA A 363 -8.49 -2.41 -20.30
C ALA A 363 -9.78 -1.59 -20.33
N ASN A 364 -9.64 -0.34 -20.78
CA ASN A 364 -10.66 0.68 -20.63
C ASN A 364 -11.34 0.97 -21.95
N VAL A 365 -12.64 1.24 -21.90
CA VAL A 365 -13.45 1.65 -23.04
C VAL A 365 -14.34 2.81 -22.63
N LEU A 366 -14.64 3.70 -23.58
CA LEU A 366 -15.53 4.83 -23.34
C LEU A 366 -16.91 4.33 -22.83
N PRO A 367 -17.59 5.09 -21.94
CA PRO A 367 -18.81 4.64 -21.27
C PRO A 367 -19.90 4.08 -22.20
N GLU A 368 -20.12 4.68 -23.36
CA GLU A 368 -21.10 4.29 -24.36
C GLU A 368 -20.82 2.93 -25.02
N TYR A 369 -19.57 2.45 -24.95
CA TYR A 369 -19.14 1.15 -25.48
C TYR A 369 -18.87 0.11 -24.37
N GLN A 370 -19.11 0.45 -23.10
CA GLN A 370 -19.01 -0.52 -22.01
C GLN A 370 -20.04 -1.64 -22.17
N LYS A 371 -19.73 -2.83 -21.65
CA LYS A 371 -20.56 -4.05 -21.71
C LYS A 371 -20.74 -4.68 -23.10
N TRP A 372 -20.18 -4.08 -24.16
CA TRP A 372 -20.19 -4.64 -25.52
C TRP A 372 -19.04 -5.59 -25.84
N GLY A 373 -18.20 -5.93 -24.84
CA GLY A 373 -17.04 -6.80 -25.06
C GLY A 373 -15.79 -6.10 -25.59
N LEU A 374 -15.84 -4.80 -25.90
CA LEU A 374 -14.69 -4.07 -26.45
C LEU A 374 -13.47 -4.01 -25.51
N GLY A 375 -13.66 -4.14 -24.18
CA GLY A 375 -12.54 -4.29 -23.26
C GLY A 375 -11.69 -5.53 -23.57
N LEU A 376 -12.33 -6.65 -23.91
CA LEU A 376 -11.62 -7.87 -24.35
C LEU A 376 -10.95 -7.68 -25.71
N VAL A 377 -11.58 -6.93 -26.63
CA VAL A 377 -10.98 -6.58 -27.93
C VAL A 377 -9.67 -5.81 -27.74
N THR A 378 -9.58 -4.93 -26.75
CA THR A 378 -8.31 -4.23 -26.46
C THR A 378 -7.22 -5.16 -25.93
N LEU A 379 -7.58 -6.19 -25.15
CA LEU A 379 -6.64 -7.13 -24.56
C LEU A 379 -6.16 -8.20 -25.54
N TYR A 380 -7.03 -8.64 -26.45
CA TYR A 380 -6.78 -9.73 -27.37
C TYR A 380 -5.46 -9.63 -28.16
N PRO A 381 -5.11 -8.50 -28.81
CA PRO A 381 -3.86 -8.39 -29.56
C PRO A 381 -2.61 -8.33 -28.67
N ILE A 382 -2.74 -8.03 -27.37
CA ILE A 382 -1.61 -7.93 -26.44
C ILE A 382 -1.09 -9.33 -26.08
N VAL A 383 -1.96 -10.34 -26.01
CA VAL A 383 -1.58 -11.71 -25.64
C VAL A 383 -0.53 -12.32 -26.56
N PRO A 384 -0.72 -12.40 -27.90
CA PRO A 384 0.31 -12.94 -28.79
C PRO A 384 1.59 -12.09 -28.76
N ALA A 385 1.48 -10.76 -28.68
CA ALA A 385 2.65 -9.89 -28.55
C ALA A 385 3.44 -10.14 -27.25
N ALA A 386 2.75 -10.47 -26.15
CA ALA A 386 3.37 -10.84 -24.88
C ALA A 386 4.08 -12.20 -24.97
N VAL A 387 3.50 -13.18 -25.67
CA VAL A 387 4.16 -14.47 -25.96
C VAL A 387 5.45 -14.23 -26.74
N ASP A 388 5.39 -13.47 -27.83
CA ASP A 388 6.56 -13.15 -28.67
C ASP A 388 7.64 -12.38 -27.90
N PHE A 389 7.24 -11.55 -26.94
CA PHE A 389 8.16 -10.81 -26.07
C PHE A 389 8.85 -11.73 -25.02
N GLY A 390 8.32 -12.93 -24.78
CA GLY A 390 8.84 -13.86 -23.77
C GLY A 390 8.21 -13.69 -22.38
N ILE A 391 7.01 -13.10 -22.30
CA ILE A 391 6.22 -13.03 -21.07
C ILE A 391 5.72 -14.43 -20.72
N GLN A 392 5.81 -14.79 -19.44
CA GLN A 392 5.38 -16.07 -18.87
C GLN A 392 4.16 -15.92 -17.97
N VAL A 393 4.01 -14.77 -17.29
CA VAL A 393 2.92 -14.50 -16.34
C VAL A 393 2.27 -13.15 -16.64
N GLY A 394 0.95 -13.17 -16.80
CA GLY A 394 0.12 -11.98 -16.84
C GLY A 394 -0.50 -11.72 -15.47
N GLU A 395 -0.31 -10.51 -14.94
CA GLU A 395 -1.02 -10.01 -13.76
C GLU A 395 -2.12 -9.03 -14.18
N PHE A 396 -3.31 -9.15 -13.61
CA PHE A 396 -4.40 -8.19 -13.75
C PHE A 396 -4.62 -7.53 -12.40
N SER A 397 -4.23 -6.26 -12.31
CA SER A 397 -4.27 -5.51 -11.06
C SER A 397 -4.30 -4.00 -11.33
N TRP A 398 -5.03 -3.22 -10.53
CA TRP A 398 -5.90 -3.66 -9.45
C TRP A 398 -7.32 -3.92 -9.94
N VAL A 399 -7.99 -4.86 -9.28
CA VAL A 399 -9.41 -5.10 -9.51
C VAL A 399 -10.14 -4.90 -8.19
N LEU A 400 -10.93 -3.82 -8.11
CA LEU A 400 -11.73 -3.52 -6.91
C LEU A 400 -12.71 -4.64 -6.60
N GLU A 401 -12.96 -4.86 -5.31
CA GLU A 401 -13.98 -5.80 -4.82
C GLU A 401 -15.37 -5.52 -5.43
N SER A 402 -15.73 -4.25 -5.56
CA SER A 402 -16.97 -3.79 -6.20
C SER A 402 -17.04 -4.01 -7.72
N ASN A 403 -15.92 -4.25 -8.41
CA ASN A 403 -15.89 -4.44 -9.87
C ASN A 403 -16.19 -5.90 -10.28
N GLN A 404 -17.41 -6.34 -10.02
CA GLN A 404 -17.85 -7.73 -10.29
C GLN A 404 -17.69 -8.14 -11.75
N LEU A 405 -17.93 -7.24 -12.70
CA LEU A 405 -17.80 -7.51 -14.13
C LEU A 405 -16.35 -7.89 -14.50
N SER A 406 -15.39 -7.07 -14.09
CA SER A 406 -13.97 -7.33 -14.38
C SER A 406 -13.49 -8.59 -13.67
N ARG A 407 -13.88 -8.80 -12.41
CA ARG A 407 -13.52 -10.02 -11.65
C ARG A 407 -14.02 -11.28 -12.35
N GLY A 408 -15.29 -11.30 -12.77
CA GLY A 408 -15.88 -12.44 -13.47
C GLY A 408 -15.20 -12.72 -14.81
N THR A 409 -14.85 -11.68 -15.58
CA THR A 409 -14.11 -11.83 -16.85
C THR A 409 -12.71 -12.40 -16.64
N ILE A 410 -11.96 -11.86 -15.67
CA ILE A 410 -10.59 -12.26 -15.36
C ILE A 410 -10.54 -13.71 -14.87
N GLN A 411 -11.45 -14.10 -13.97
CA GLN A 411 -11.55 -15.48 -13.48
C GLN A 411 -11.96 -16.46 -14.59
N ARG A 412 -12.86 -16.06 -15.48
CA ARG A 412 -13.22 -16.87 -16.67
C ARG A 412 -12.03 -17.02 -17.62
N GLY A 413 -11.17 -16.02 -17.72
CA GLY A 413 -9.90 -16.10 -18.44
C GLY A 413 -8.86 -17.01 -17.81
N GLY A 414 -9.19 -17.69 -16.69
CA GLY A 414 -8.32 -18.66 -16.02
C GLY A 414 -7.36 -18.04 -14.99
N ALA A 415 -7.44 -16.73 -14.76
CA ALA A 415 -6.61 -16.06 -13.76
C ALA A 415 -7.14 -16.30 -12.34
N LYS A 416 -6.20 -16.41 -11.38
CA LYS A 416 -6.49 -16.69 -9.97
C LYS A 416 -6.07 -15.50 -9.13
N ALA A 417 -6.86 -15.16 -8.11
CA ALA A 417 -6.47 -14.14 -7.15
C ALA A 417 -5.23 -14.63 -6.37
N THR A 418 -4.15 -13.86 -6.41
CA THR A 418 -2.87 -14.19 -5.74
C THR A 418 -2.54 -13.25 -4.60
N LYS A 419 -3.04 -12.02 -4.63
CA LYS A 419 -2.85 -11.04 -3.55
C LYS A 419 -4.14 -10.29 -3.29
N THR A 420 -4.36 -10.00 -2.01
CA THR A 420 -5.43 -9.11 -1.55
C THR A 420 -4.80 -7.93 -0.85
N HIS A 421 -5.17 -6.74 -1.32
CA HIS A 421 -4.89 -5.48 -0.67
C HIS A 421 -6.18 -4.91 -0.08
N ARG A 422 -6.08 -4.24 1.07
CA ARG A 422 -7.24 -3.71 1.80
C ARG A 422 -7.09 -2.22 2.05
N ILE A 423 -8.17 -1.50 1.81
CA ILE A 423 -8.35 -0.10 2.20
C ILE A 423 -9.28 -0.09 3.41
N TYR A 424 -8.97 0.76 4.37
CA TYR A 424 -9.67 0.90 5.63
C TYR A 424 -10.18 2.33 5.82
N ASP A 425 -11.27 2.45 6.57
CA ASP A 425 -11.84 3.70 7.01
C ASP A 425 -11.83 3.82 8.53
N ARG A 426 -11.73 5.05 9.02
CA ARG A 426 -12.04 5.42 10.40
C ARG A 426 -12.87 6.69 10.39
N PRO A 427 -14.09 6.68 10.96
CA PRO A 427 -14.85 7.89 11.19
C PRO A 427 -14.09 8.87 12.08
N LEU A 428 -13.99 10.12 11.64
CA LEU A 428 -13.46 11.23 12.42
C LEU A 428 -14.66 11.90 13.07
N THR A 429 -15.09 11.39 14.23
CA THR A 429 -16.13 12.05 15.00
C THR A 429 -15.69 13.47 15.33
N SER A 430 -16.59 14.43 15.14
CA SER A 430 -16.44 15.77 15.69
C SER A 430 -16.35 15.61 17.20
N GLY A 431 -15.21 15.95 17.80
CA GLY A 431 -15.12 16.01 19.25
C GLY A 431 -16.21 16.95 19.75
N ALA A 432 -17.19 16.41 20.48
CA ALA A 432 -17.97 17.23 21.39
C ALA A 432 -16.93 17.87 22.32
N SER A 433 -16.79 19.19 22.23
CA SER A 433 -16.08 19.98 23.21
C SER A 433 -16.62 19.59 24.58
N ASN A 434 -15.75 19.01 25.42
CA ASN A 434 -15.99 18.93 26.85
C ASN A 434 -16.10 20.37 27.37
N GLY A 435 -17.33 20.84 27.47
CA GLY A 435 -17.73 22.12 28.05
C GLY A 435 -18.80 21.85 29.09
N SER A 436 -18.38 21.82 30.35
CA SER A 436 -19.25 21.89 31.52
C SER A 436 -20.06 23.20 31.50
N SER A 437 -21.39 23.06 31.55
CA SER A 437 -22.33 23.97 32.21
C SER A 437 -23.62 23.16 32.38
N ALA A 438 -23.78 22.50 33.54
CA ALA A 438 -24.45 23.04 34.72
C ALA A 438 -25.95 23.26 34.50
N ASP A 439 -26.73 22.52 35.30
CA ASP A 439 -28.12 22.70 35.68
C ASP A 439 -28.89 23.89 35.08
N GLU A 440 -29.99 23.59 34.41
CA GLU A 440 -31.24 24.31 34.63
C GLU A 440 -32.42 23.36 34.44
N ALA A 441 -32.84 22.76 35.56
CA ALA A 441 -34.18 22.22 35.71
C ALA A 441 -35.15 23.34 36.11
N LEU A 442 -36.41 23.20 35.66
CA LEU A 442 -37.64 23.89 36.09
C LEU A 442 -38.04 25.15 35.30
N SER A 443 -39.01 24.99 34.40
CA SER A 443 -40.39 25.45 34.65
C SER A 443 -41.28 25.33 33.40
N SER A 444 -42.58 25.12 33.64
CA SER A 444 -43.71 25.24 32.70
C SER A 444 -44.13 24.01 31.86
N THR A 445 -44.70 23.01 32.52
CA THR A 445 -45.86 22.31 31.95
C THR A 445 -47.12 22.79 32.66
N GLY A 446 -47.71 23.83 32.08
CA GLY A 446 -49.04 24.33 32.40
C GLY A 446 -50.13 23.40 31.87
N GLN A 447 -51.23 23.40 32.61
CA GLN A 447 -52.46 22.64 32.43
C GLN A 447 -53.28 23.05 31.20
N GLY A 448 -54.10 22.10 30.72
CA GLY A 448 -55.41 22.31 30.06
C GLY A 448 -55.35 22.69 28.57
N SER A 449 -56.30 22.33 27.71
CA SER A 449 -57.57 21.61 27.85
C SER A 449 -58.13 21.36 26.43
N THR A 450 -58.86 20.27 26.28
CA THR A 450 -59.97 20.03 25.34
C THR A 450 -60.54 21.24 24.59
N SER A 451 -60.60 21.14 23.25
CA SER A 451 -61.75 21.39 22.36
C SER A 451 -61.40 20.94 20.95
#